data_AF-A0AAN2PHB9-F1
#
_entry.id   AF-A0AAN2PHB9-F1
#
_cell.length_a   1.000
_cell.length_b   1.000
_cell.length_c   1.000
_cell.angle_alpha   90.00
_cell.angle_beta   90.00
_cell.angle_gamma   90.00
#
_symmetry.space_group_name_H-M   'P 1'
#
loop_
_entity.id
_entity.type
_entity.pdbx_description
1 polymer ?
#
loop_
_entity_poly.entity_id
_entity_poly.type
_entity_poly.pdbx_seq_one_letter_code
_entity_poly.pdbx_strand_id
1 'polypeptide(L)'
;MKRIWRNKQKIDSIDYMQYKEHVGINIRDYPSVLNQVDMIHLTIEDLCIIRSLQEQVKEHLTQIVGDFYKNLENEPSLIKIIKDNGSVDRLKKTLHRHMFEMFSGTIDDAYIKQRYIIAQVHVRIGLQPKWYMSAFQDLLQSLIIHVISNIKNIEQYQDNILAVT
;
A
#
# COMPACT_ATOMS: atom_id res chain seq x y z
N MET A 1 -47.75 17.44 -20.63
CA MET A 1 -46.85 16.50 -19.93
C MET A 1 -45.40 16.81 -20.30
N LYS A 2 -44.64 17.47 -19.42
CA LYS A 2 -43.21 17.73 -19.66
C LYS A 2 -42.42 16.49 -19.27
N ARG A 3 -41.78 15.87 -20.26
CA ARG A 3 -40.97 14.67 -20.13
C ARG A 3 -39.63 15.07 -19.50
N ILE A 4 -39.49 14.84 -18.20
CA ILE A 4 -38.27 15.10 -17.44
C ILE A 4 -37.28 13.99 -17.81
N TRP A 5 -36.42 14.24 -18.80
CA TRP A 5 -35.26 13.40 -19.04
C TRP A 5 -34.24 13.72 -17.94
N ARG A 6 -34.16 12.84 -16.94
CA ARG A 6 -33.04 12.82 -15.99
C ARG A 6 -31.79 12.47 -16.80
N ASN A 7 -30.94 13.46 -17.03
CA ASN A 7 -29.62 13.26 -17.58
C ASN A 7 -28.90 12.31 -16.62
N LYS A 8 -28.55 11.10 -17.08
CA LYS A 8 -27.68 10.18 -16.33
C LYS A 8 -26.40 10.99 -16.07
N GLN A 9 -26.08 11.28 -14.81
CA GLN A 9 -24.77 11.84 -14.48
C GLN A 9 -23.74 10.94 -15.16
N LYS A 10 -22.93 11.51 -16.06
CA LYS A 10 -21.74 10.83 -16.56
C LYS A 10 -20.97 10.43 -15.31
N ILE A 11 -20.84 9.13 -15.09
CA ILE A 11 -19.94 8.62 -14.07
C ILE A 11 -18.57 9.01 -14.59
N ASP A 12 -17.91 9.96 -13.91
CA ASP A 12 -16.55 10.37 -14.26
C ASP A 12 -15.65 9.14 -14.09
N SER A 13 -15.31 8.49 -15.21
CA SER A 13 -14.30 7.44 -15.24
C SER A 13 -12.95 8.10 -14.98
N ILE A 14 -12.25 7.68 -13.92
CA ILE A 14 -10.88 8.14 -13.68
C ILE A 14 -9.99 7.57 -14.79
N ASP A 15 -9.30 8.44 -15.51
CA ASP A 15 -8.24 8.03 -16.42
C ASP A 15 -6.95 7.83 -15.61
N TYR A 16 -6.66 6.60 -15.19
CA TYR A 16 -5.42 6.28 -14.48
C TYR A 16 -4.18 6.49 -15.36
N MET A 17 -4.31 6.35 -16.68
CA MET A 17 -3.18 6.41 -17.61
C MET A 17 -2.55 7.80 -17.70
N GLN A 18 -3.18 8.83 -17.12
CA GLN A 18 -2.54 10.13 -16.89
C GLN A 18 -1.22 10.03 -16.10
N TYR A 19 -1.05 8.98 -15.28
CA TYR A 19 0.15 8.74 -14.49
C TYR A 19 1.25 7.93 -15.21
N LYS A 20 1.00 7.46 -16.44
CA LYS A 20 1.88 6.51 -17.15
C LYS A 20 3.35 6.93 -17.22
N GLU A 21 3.62 8.22 -17.46
CA GLU A 21 5.00 8.74 -17.55
C GLU A 21 5.71 8.87 -16.19
N HIS A 22 4.99 8.66 -15.09
CA HIS A 22 5.48 8.78 -13.70
C HIS A 22 5.63 7.43 -12.99
N VAL A 23 5.34 6.33 -13.68
CA VAL A 23 5.36 4.99 -13.09
C VAL A 23 6.27 4.07 -13.89
N GLY A 24 6.76 3.01 -13.25
CA GLY A 24 7.54 2.00 -13.96
C GLY A 24 8.31 1.04 -13.07
N ILE A 25 8.81 -0.02 -13.71
CA ILE A 25 9.63 -1.05 -13.09
C ILE A 25 11.01 -1.00 -13.74
N ASN A 26 12.02 -0.62 -12.96
CA ASN A 26 13.39 -0.36 -13.40
C ASN A 26 14.37 -1.14 -12.50
N ILE A 27 14.35 -2.47 -12.61
CA ILE A 27 15.16 -3.37 -11.78
C ILE A 27 16.28 -3.98 -12.64
N ARG A 28 17.52 -3.88 -12.16
CA ARG A 28 18.71 -4.46 -12.81
C ARG A 28 19.47 -5.40 -11.89
N ASP A 29 19.57 -5.06 -10.62
CA ASP A 29 20.40 -5.76 -9.64
C ASP A 29 19.69 -6.97 -9.01
N TYR A 30 18.37 -7.06 -9.19
CA TYR A 30 17.51 -8.08 -8.57
C TYR A 30 16.63 -8.81 -9.61
N PRO A 31 17.21 -9.55 -10.58
CA PRO A 31 16.46 -10.10 -11.71
C PRO A 31 15.34 -11.08 -11.31
N SER A 32 15.47 -11.79 -10.18
CA SER A 32 14.40 -12.67 -9.68
C SER A 32 13.13 -11.93 -9.26
N VAL A 33 13.21 -10.63 -8.99
CA VAL A 33 12.03 -9.82 -8.65
C VAL A 33 11.13 -9.62 -9.86
N LEU A 34 11.67 -9.59 -11.08
CA LEU A 34 10.85 -9.52 -12.30
C LEU A 34 9.95 -10.75 -12.42
N ASN A 35 10.46 -11.94 -12.09
CA ASN A 35 9.63 -13.15 -12.05
C ASN A 35 8.50 -13.06 -11.00
N GLN A 36 8.73 -12.36 -9.89
CA GLN A 36 7.70 -12.16 -8.85
C GLN A 36 6.63 -11.16 -9.32
N VAL A 37 7.05 -10.08 -9.98
CA VAL A 37 6.15 -9.11 -10.63
C VAL A 37 5.25 -9.82 -11.64
N ASP A 38 5.82 -10.69 -12.48
CA ASP A 38 5.06 -11.46 -13.46
C ASP A 38 4.09 -12.45 -12.79
N MET A 39 4.53 -13.10 -11.70
CA MET A 39 3.72 -14.07 -10.94
C MET A 39 2.48 -13.44 -10.31
N ILE A 40 2.56 -12.17 -9.87
CA ILE A 40 1.42 -11.43 -9.32
C ILE A 40 0.69 -10.59 -10.36
N HIS A 41 1.11 -10.67 -11.63
CA HIS A 41 0.52 -9.91 -12.74
C HIS A 41 0.51 -8.39 -12.55
N LEU A 42 1.53 -7.84 -11.87
CA LEU A 42 1.61 -6.39 -11.63
C LEU A 42 1.94 -5.66 -12.94
N THR A 43 0.99 -4.85 -13.43
CA THR A 43 1.08 -4.13 -14.69
C THR A 43 1.39 -2.63 -14.51
N ILE A 44 1.67 -1.94 -15.63
CA ILE A 44 1.78 -0.48 -15.64
C ILE A 44 0.45 0.19 -15.25
N GLU A 45 -0.69 -0.42 -15.58
CA GLU A 45 -2.01 0.09 -15.19
C GLU A 45 -2.20 0.02 -13.67
N ASP A 46 -1.81 -1.09 -13.04
CA ASP A 46 -1.82 -1.22 -11.58
C ASP A 46 -0.93 -0.16 -10.92
N LEU A 47 0.28 0.07 -11.45
CA LEU A 47 1.15 1.13 -10.94
C LEU A 47 0.53 2.53 -11.10
N CYS A 48 -0.22 2.78 -12.17
CA CYS A 48 -0.96 4.03 -12.36
C CYS A 48 -2.08 4.18 -11.32
N ILE A 49 -2.82 3.11 -11.04
CA ILE A 49 -3.86 3.07 -10.00
C ILE A 49 -3.24 3.32 -8.63
N ILE A 50 -2.20 2.57 -8.27
CA ILE A 50 -1.42 2.74 -7.03
C ILE A 50 -0.95 4.20 -6.89
N ARG A 51 -0.40 4.78 -7.97
CA ARG A 51 0.06 6.17 -7.99
C ARG A 51 -1.09 7.16 -7.73
N SER A 52 -2.26 6.91 -8.33
CA SER A 52 -3.44 7.77 -8.18
C SER A 52 -3.96 7.83 -6.73
N LEU A 53 -3.73 6.76 -5.96
CA LEU A 53 -4.15 6.67 -4.55
C LEU A 53 -3.21 7.42 -3.59
N GLN A 54 -2.02 7.84 -4.01
CA GLN A 54 -0.98 8.31 -3.09
C GLN A 54 -1.41 9.49 -2.20
N GLU A 55 -2.09 10.50 -2.76
CA GLU A 55 -2.54 11.66 -1.97
C GLU A 55 -3.66 11.29 -1.00
N GLN A 56 -4.61 10.44 -1.40
CA GLN A 56 -5.65 9.96 -0.49
C GLN A 56 -5.06 9.11 0.64
N VAL A 57 -4.11 8.22 0.31
CA VAL A 57 -3.37 7.45 1.31
C VAL A 57 -2.70 8.39 2.31
N LYS A 58 -1.97 9.40 1.82
CA LYS A 58 -1.25 10.38 2.65
C LYS A 58 -2.18 11.10 3.65
N GLU A 59 -3.40 11.47 3.24
CA GLU A 59 -4.40 12.07 4.14
C GLU A 59 -4.77 11.13 5.31
N HIS A 60 -4.78 9.81 5.07
CA HIS A 60 -5.15 8.79 6.05
C HIS A 60 -3.97 8.08 6.74
N LEU A 61 -2.73 8.30 6.30
CA LEU A 61 -1.55 7.55 6.78
C LEU A 61 -1.34 7.66 8.29
N THR A 62 -1.59 8.82 8.89
CA THR A 62 -1.43 9.00 10.34
C THR A 62 -2.38 8.09 11.11
N GLN A 63 -3.62 7.94 10.63
CA GLN A 63 -4.61 7.05 11.22
C GLN A 63 -4.25 5.58 10.98
N ILE A 64 -3.98 5.19 9.73
CA ILE A 64 -3.63 3.81 9.36
C ILE A 64 -2.45 3.31 10.20
N VAL A 65 -1.39 4.11 10.31
CA VAL A 65 -0.20 3.76 11.11
C VAL A 65 -0.50 3.79 12.61
N GLY A 66 -1.39 4.67 13.06
CA GLY A 66 -1.87 4.69 14.44
C GLY A 66 -2.56 3.38 14.83
N ASP A 67 -3.52 2.96 14.01
CA ASP A 67 -4.30 1.76 14.20
C ASP A 67 -3.44 0.49 14.11
N PHE A 68 -2.47 0.47 13.19
CA PHE A 68 -1.49 -0.61 13.09
C PHE A 68 -0.77 -0.90 14.43
N TYR A 69 -0.13 0.11 15.02
CA TYR A 69 0.58 -0.10 16.29
C TYR A 69 -0.35 -0.40 17.46
N LYS A 70 -1.57 0.13 17.44
CA LYS A 70 -2.60 -0.21 18.42
C LYS A 70 -2.99 -1.68 18.31
N ASN A 71 -3.12 -2.22 17.10
CA ASN A 71 -3.43 -3.63 16.90
C ASN A 71 -2.29 -4.54 17.39
N LEU A 72 -1.03 -4.14 17.22
CA LEU A 72 0.12 -4.90 17.74
C LEU A 72 0.13 -5.02 19.28
N GLU A 73 -0.56 -4.14 20.01
CA GLU A 73 -0.69 -4.23 21.47
C GLU A 73 -1.42 -5.49 21.94
N ASN A 74 -2.20 -6.13 21.05
CA ASN A 74 -2.90 -7.38 21.32
C ASN A 74 -1.95 -8.58 21.44
N GLU A 75 -0.69 -8.46 20.99
CA GLU A 75 0.31 -9.53 21.09
C GLU A 75 1.51 -9.06 21.95
N PRO A 76 1.58 -9.48 23.23
CA PRO A 76 2.63 -9.03 24.15
C PRO A 76 4.06 -9.27 23.65
N SER A 77 4.30 -10.34 22.88
CA SER A 77 5.64 -10.62 22.32
C SER A 77 6.10 -9.57 21.30
N LEU A 78 5.18 -8.99 20.51
CA LEU A 78 5.49 -7.93 19.56
C LEU A 78 5.80 -6.61 20.26
N ILE A 79 5.05 -6.29 21.32
CA ILE A 79 5.33 -5.11 22.16
C ILE A 79 6.70 -5.21 22.82
N LYS A 80 7.07 -6.41 23.29
CA LYS A 80 8.42 -6.65 23.82
C LYS A 80 9.50 -6.37 22.77
N ILE A 81 9.37 -6.91 21.55
CA ILE A 81 10.32 -6.67 20.45
C ILE A 81 10.46 -5.17 20.17
N ILE A 82 9.34 -4.44 20.10
CA ILE A 82 9.33 -2.99 19.85
C ILE A 82 10.10 -2.24 20.94
N LYS A 83 9.80 -2.51 22.23
CA LYS A 83 10.45 -1.84 23.37
C LYS A 83 11.95 -2.14 23.43
N ASP A 84 12.35 -3.37 23.11
CA ASP A 84 13.75 -3.80 23.16
C ASP A 84 14.59 -3.17 22.01
N ASN A 85 13.95 -2.67 20.93
CA ASN A 85 14.63 -2.17 19.73
C ASN A 85 14.33 -0.70 19.38
N GLY A 86 13.45 -0.01 20.12
CA GLY A 86 13.08 1.36 19.84
C GLY A 86 11.82 1.85 20.56
N SER A 87 11.08 2.73 19.90
CA SER A 87 9.81 3.26 20.39
C SER A 87 8.76 3.25 19.29
N VAL A 88 7.50 3.11 19.69
CA VAL A 88 6.35 3.19 18.79
C VAL A 88 6.39 4.50 17.99
N ASP A 89 6.66 5.64 18.62
CA ASP A 89 6.68 6.94 17.94
C ASP A 89 7.73 7.04 16.82
N ARG A 90 8.91 6.47 17.04
CA ARG A 90 9.94 6.42 15.99
C ARG A 90 9.53 5.49 14.86
N LEU A 91 8.97 4.33 15.21
CA LEU A 91 8.56 3.33 14.23
C LEU A 91 7.35 3.78 13.40
N LYS A 92 6.41 4.53 13.98
CA LYS A 92 5.31 5.20 13.28
C LYS A 92 5.82 6.08 12.15
N LYS A 93 6.85 6.90 12.39
CA LYS A 93 7.45 7.75 11.35
C LYS A 93 8.06 6.93 10.22
N THR A 94 8.74 5.83 10.55
CA THR A 94 9.34 4.96 9.53
C THR A 94 8.31 4.21 8.71
N LEU A 95 7.24 3.69 9.34
CA LEU A 95 6.17 2.99 8.65
C LEU A 95 5.34 3.94 7.80
N HIS A 96 5.06 5.15 8.28
CA HIS A 96 4.40 6.19 7.50
C HIS A 96 5.16 6.48 6.19
N ARG A 97 6.48 6.70 6.28
CA ARG A 97 7.29 6.90 5.07
C ARG A 97 7.26 5.67 4.16
N HIS A 98 7.41 4.48 4.74
CA HIS A 98 7.41 3.23 3.97
C HIS A 98 6.11 3.01 3.20
N MET A 99 4.96 3.22 3.86
CA MET A 99 3.65 3.16 3.25
C MET A 99 3.51 4.22 2.16
N PHE A 100 3.90 5.47 2.40
CA PHE A 100 3.85 6.52 1.37
C PHE A 100 4.65 6.15 0.11
N GLU A 101 5.84 5.57 0.28
CA GLU A 101 6.71 5.12 -0.82
C GLU A 101 6.11 3.96 -1.61
N MET A 102 5.30 3.09 -1.01
CA MET A 102 4.59 2.01 -1.72
C MET A 102 3.66 2.55 -2.80
N PHE A 103 3.08 3.75 -2.59
CA PHE A 103 2.20 4.40 -3.56
C PHE A 103 2.93 5.33 -4.54
N SER A 104 4.26 5.20 -4.66
CA SER A 104 5.03 6.02 -5.60
C SER A 104 4.82 5.63 -7.06
N GLY A 105 4.37 4.40 -7.34
CA GLY A 105 4.24 3.85 -8.69
C GLY A 105 5.57 3.48 -9.35
N THR A 106 6.70 3.57 -8.63
CA THR A 106 8.03 3.23 -9.15
C THR A 106 8.65 2.09 -8.35
N ILE A 107 9.09 1.04 -9.05
CA ILE A 107 9.83 -0.09 -8.46
C ILE A 107 11.20 -0.15 -9.12
N ASP A 108 12.24 0.32 -8.43
CA ASP A 108 13.62 0.30 -8.90
C ASP A 108 14.57 -0.46 -7.95
N ASP A 109 15.85 -0.55 -8.31
CA ASP A 109 16.84 -1.23 -7.47
C ASP A 109 16.96 -0.62 -6.06
N ALA A 110 16.80 0.70 -5.93
CA ALA A 110 16.82 1.37 -4.63
C ALA A 110 15.62 0.99 -3.77
N TYR A 111 14.42 0.93 -4.38
CA TYR A 111 13.19 0.46 -3.77
C TYR A 111 13.40 -0.96 -3.24
N ILE A 112 13.88 -1.88 -4.08
CA ILE A 112 14.07 -3.29 -3.71
C ILE A 112 15.14 -3.45 -2.63
N LYS A 113 16.29 -2.78 -2.76
CA LYS A 113 17.36 -2.78 -1.75
C LYS A 113 16.84 -2.36 -0.38
N GLN A 114 16.00 -1.33 -0.32
CA GLN A 114 15.40 -0.87 0.93
C GLN A 114 14.51 -1.95 1.57
N ARG A 115 13.74 -2.72 0.77
CA ARG A 115 12.88 -3.81 1.28
C ARG A 115 13.72 -4.97 1.80
N TYR A 116 14.84 -5.29 1.14
CA TYR A 116 15.79 -6.28 1.67
C TYR A 116 16.39 -5.84 3.01
N ILE A 117 16.80 -4.58 3.16
CA ILE A 117 17.31 -4.06 4.43
C ILE A 117 16.24 -4.20 5.53
N ILE A 118 15.00 -3.81 5.25
CA ILE A 118 13.88 -3.95 6.19
C ILE A 118 13.64 -5.42 6.57
N ALA A 119 13.66 -6.34 5.61
CA ALA A 119 13.52 -7.77 5.88
C ALA A 119 14.63 -8.30 6.80
N GLN A 120 15.89 -7.93 6.54
CA GLN A 120 17.02 -8.32 7.38
C GLN A 120 16.91 -7.76 8.80
N VAL A 121 16.40 -6.54 8.97
CA VAL A 121 16.13 -5.97 10.29
C VAL A 121 15.11 -6.82 11.05
N HIS A 122 13.99 -7.20 10.42
CA HIS A 122 12.94 -8.01 11.05
C HIS A 122 13.45 -9.41 11.44
N VAL A 123 14.26 -10.05 10.60
CA VAL A 123 14.92 -11.32 10.93
C VAL A 123 15.83 -11.16 12.15
N ARG A 124 16.70 -10.13 12.14
CA ARG A 124 17.67 -9.88 13.22
C ARG A 124 17.01 -9.62 14.58
N ILE A 125 15.87 -8.93 14.62
CA ILE A 125 15.14 -8.68 15.88
C ILE A 125 14.26 -9.86 16.31
N GLY A 126 14.27 -10.97 15.57
CA GLY A 126 13.51 -12.18 15.89
C GLY A 126 12.01 -12.07 15.61
N LEU A 127 11.58 -11.17 14.71
CA LEU A 127 10.18 -11.12 14.32
C LEU A 127 9.81 -12.37 13.53
N GLN A 128 8.90 -13.17 14.06
CA GLN A 128 8.46 -14.40 13.41
C GLN A 128 7.66 -14.07 12.13
N PRO A 129 7.86 -14.82 11.02
CA PRO A 129 7.18 -14.56 9.75
C PRO A 129 5.65 -14.53 9.84
N LYS A 130 5.05 -15.34 10.72
CA LYS A 130 3.58 -15.36 10.93
C LYS A 130 3.03 -14.00 11.34
N TRP A 131 3.75 -13.28 12.21
CA TRP A 131 3.34 -11.96 12.68
C TRP A 131 3.56 -10.89 11.62
N TYR A 132 4.65 -11.03 10.86
CA TYR A 132 4.91 -10.16 9.71
C TYR A 132 3.78 -10.28 8.68
N MET A 133 3.33 -11.50 8.35
CA MET A 133 2.21 -11.70 7.41
C MET A 133 0.89 -11.12 7.93
N SER A 134 0.57 -11.34 9.21
CA SER A 134 -0.64 -10.75 9.83
C SER A 134 -0.62 -9.21 9.81
N ALA A 135 0.56 -8.60 9.97
CA ALA A 135 0.73 -7.15 9.91
C ALA A 135 0.37 -6.55 8.53
N PHE A 136 0.66 -7.25 7.42
CA PHE A 136 0.25 -6.78 6.09
C PHE A 136 -1.26 -6.85 5.88
N GLN A 137 -1.92 -7.88 6.41
CA GLN A 137 -3.38 -7.98 6.34
C GLN A 137 -4.08 -6.83 7.07
N ASP A 138 -3.56 -6.43 8.23
CA ASP A 138 -4.04 -5.28 9.00
C ASP A 138 -3.91 -3.97 8.21
N LEU A 139 -2.72 -3.72 7.64
CA LEU A 139 -2.48 -2.54 6.80
C LEU A 139 -3.40 -2.51 5.57
N LEU A 140 -3.59 -3.65 4.89
CA LEU A 140 -4.49 -3.76 3.75
C LEU A 140 -5.94 -3.46 4.15
N GLN A 141 -6.42 -4.02 5.27
CA GLN A 141 -7.78 -3.75 5.75
C GLN A 141 -7.98 -2.28 6.08
N SER A 142 -7.03 -1.64 6.78
CA SER A 142 -7.08 -0.21 7.06
C SER A 142 -7.04 0.63 5.78
N LEU A 143 -6.23 0.26 4.78
CA LEU A 143 -6.21 0.91 3.48
C LEU A 143 -7.58 0.85 2.80
N ILE A 144 -8.19 -0.34 2.74
CA ILE A 144 -9.51 -0.53 2.13
C ILE A 144 -10.57 0.33 2.83
N ILE A 145 -10.61 0.30 4.16
CA ILE A 145 -11.59 1.03 4.95
C ILE A 145 -11.44 2.54 4.77
N HIS A 146 -10.22 3.07 4.86
CA HIS A 146 -10.01 4.52 4.89
C HIS A 146 -9.90 5.16 3.51
N VAL A 147 -9.36 4.45 2.53
CA VAL A 147 -9.04 5.03 1.21
C VAL A 147 -10.02 4.56 0.14
N ILE A 148 -10.30 3.25 0.08
CA ILE A 148 -10.99 2.64 -1.08
C ILE A 148 -12.52 2.58 -0.88
N SER A 149 -13.00 2.44 0.35
CA SER A 149 -14.43 2.22 0.65
C SER A 149 -15.38 3.33 0.17
N ASN A 150 -14.86 4.53 -0.08
CA ASN A 150 -15.64 5.68 -0.56
C ASN A 150 -15.87 5.68 -2.08
N ILE A 151 -15.23 4.77 -2.83
CA ILE A 151 -15.38 4.64 -4.28
C ILE A 151 -16.75 4.02 -4.60
N LYS A 152 -17.60 4.79 -5.29
CA LYS A 152 -18.99 4.40 -5.59
C LYS A 152 -19.15 3.57 -6.86
N ASN A 153 -18.22 3.71 -7.81
CA ASN A 153 -18.24 2.91 -9.03
C ASN A 153 -17.64 1.54 -8.73
N ILE A 154 -18.39 0.47 -9.05
CA ILE A 154 -18.00 -0.90 -8.71
C ILE A 154 -16.79 -1.40 -9.51
N GLU A 155 -16.68 -1.04 -10.79
CA GLU A 155 -15.53 -1.37 -11.64
C GLU A 155 -14.29 -0.68 -11.07
N GLN A 156 -14.42 0.61 -10.78
CA GLN A 156 -13.34 1.39 -10.18
C GLN A 156 -12.93 0.83 -8.81
N TYR A 157 -13.88 0.46 -7.97
CA TYR A 157 -13.61 -0.17 -6.68
C TYR A 157 -12.83 -1.47 -6.86
N GLN A 158 -13.26 -2.32 -7.79
CA GLN A 158 -12.58 -3.58 -8.10
C GLN A 158 -11.15 -3.35 -8.59
N ASP A 159 -10.94 -2.42 -9.52
CA ASP A 159 -9.61 -2.10 -10.06
C ASP A 159 -8.67 -1.60 -8.95
N ASN A 160 -9.15 -0.73 -8.05
CA ASN A 160 -8.35 -0.23 -6.94
C ASN A 160 -8.00 -1.31 -5.92
N ILE A 161 -8.93 -2.23 -5.64
CA ILE A 161 -8.66 -3.35 -4.75
C ILE A 161 -7.60 -4.26 -5.36
N LEU A 162 -7.79 -4.69 -6.62
CA LEU A 162 -6.87 -5.61 -7.28
C LEU A 162 -5.46 -5.03 -7.42
N ALA A 163 -5.33 -3.73 -7.68
CA ALA A 163 -4.03 -3.07 -7.78
C ALA A 163 -3.24 -3.04 -6.45
N VAL A 164 -3.88 -3.24 -5.29
CA VAL A 164 -3.23 -3.14 -3.97
C VAL A 164 -3.20 -4.46 -3.18
N THR A 165 -3.72 -5.55 -3.74
CA THR A 165 -3.78 -6.89 -3.11
C THR A 165 -2.84 -7.88 -3.79
#